data_AF-A0A8T3SZB7-F1
#
_entry.id   AF-A0A8T3SZB7-F1
#
_cell.length_a   1.000
_cell.length_b   1.000
_cell.length_c   1.000
_cell.angle_alpha   90.00
_cell.angle_beta   90.00
_cell.angle_gamma   90.00
#
_symmetry.space_group_name_H-M   'P 1'
#
loop_
_entity.id
_entity.type
_entity.pdbx_description
1 polymer ?
#
loop_
_entity_poly.entity_id
_entity_poly.type
_entity_poly.pdbx_seq_one_letter_code
_entity_poly.pdbx_strand_id
1 'polypeptide(L)'
;VLLFSDLERLTRLLNNSKRRVLLVFAGKAHPNDKPGQQLIKHIHEYARRPEFMGKIMLLEGYDTALARRLVAGVDVWINTPEYPLEASGTSGQKAAINGVINLSVLDGWWAEGYNGENGWAIMPHDPQLEAHQRNREEGAELLDILENQVAPLYYDRDHHGYSVGWVRLSKASMKSIIPRFNAQRMVMDYVRKYYTHARERQFRLAADDGAPAKELAQWKQRVRELWTGVRMRRVDAAANRVTHGQTLPISVSVHLNGLEPRDIAVECVVGRILEHDEFDVHERLPLHFENQKDERGHLFSMELHPSLSGLQHYQVRAFPAHTLLCHPFEMGLMVWL
;
A
#
# COMPACT_ATOMS: atom_id res chain seq x y z
N VAL A 1 -6.57 -4.38 23.03
CA VAL A 1 -5.18 -4.88 22.87
C VAL A 1 -5.26 -6.38 22.66
N LEU A 2 -4.74 -6.87 21.54
CA LEU A 2 -4.85 -8.29 21.17
C LEU A 2 -4.26 -9.24 22.24
N LEU A 3 -3.20 -8.84 22.95
CA LEU A 3 -2.58 -9.62 24.02
C LEU A 3 -3.54 -10.02 25.16
N PHE A 4 -4.64 -9.30 25.36
CA PHE A 4 -5.62 -9.56 26.44
C PHE A 4 -6.82 -10.38 25.97
N SER A 5 -6.81 -10.94 24.75
CA SER A 5 -7.92 -11.75 24.23
C SER A 5 -8.11 -13.06 25.02
N ASP A 6 -7.04 -13.64 25.54
CA ASP A 6 -7.03 -14.83 26.38
C ASP A 6 -6.13 -14.62 27.61
N LEU A 7 -6.76 -14.24 28.72
CA LEU A 7 -6.06 -13.93 29.97
C LEU A 7 -5.44 -15.17 30.63
N GLU A 8 -6.01 -16.36 30.42
CA GLU A 8 -5.50 -17.58 31.04
C GLU A 8 -4.18 -17.98 30.39
N ARG A 9 -4.15 -17.97 29.05
CA ARG A 9 -2.94 -18.15 28.26
C ARG A 9 -1.87 -17.12 28.59
N LEU A 10 -2.23 -15.83 28.59
CA LEU A 10 -1.31 -14.77 28.95
C LEU A 10 -0.74 -14.95 30.36
N THR A 11 -1.58 -15.36 31.33
CA THR A 11 -1.13 -15.66 32.69
C THR A 11 -0.07 -16.76 32.70
N ARG A 12 -0.30 -17.87 31.99
CA ARG A 12 0.69 -18.96 31.88
C ARG A 12 1.99 -18.50 31.22
N LEU A 13 1.90 -17.75 30.13
CA LEU A 13 3.06 -17.22 29.41
C LEU A 13 3.94 -16.33 30.32
N LEU A 14 3.34 -15.34 30.99
CA LEU A 14 4.07 -14.38 31.82
C LEU A 14 4.55 -14.97 33.15
N ASN A 15 3.94 -16.06 33.63
CA ASN A 15 4.32 -16.74 34.88
C ASN A 15 5.26 -17.94 34.68
N ASN A 16 5.72 -18.19 33.46
CA ASN A 16 6.64 -19.30 33.20
C ASN A 16 8.01 -19.04 33.83
N SER A 17 8.37 -19.82 34.85
CA SER A 17 9.63 -19.65 35.59
C SER A 17 10.89 -19.95 34.78
N LYS A 18 10.77 -20.79 33.74
CA LYS A 18 11.87 -21.18 32.84
C LYS A 18 12.02 -20.22 31.66
N ARG A 19 10.92 -19.62 31.20
CA ARG A 19 10.87 -18.72 30.04
C ARG A 19 10.11 -17.44 30.41
N ARG A 20 10.77 -16.52 31.11
CA ARG A 20 10.12 -15.31 31.63
C ARG A 20 9.87 -14.32 30.48
N VAL A 21 8.66 -13.80 30.39
CA VAL A 21 8.30 -12.77 29.41
C VAL A 21 7.86 -11.52 30.15
N LEU A 22 8.33 -10.36 29.69
CA LEU A 22 7.96 -9.05 30.19
C LEU A 22 7.33 -8.25 29.05
N LEU A 23 6.17 -7.65 29.32
CA LEU A 23 5.50 -6.76 28.39
C LEU A 23 5.74 -5.32 28.84
N VAL A 24 6.34 -4.53 27.95
CA VAL A 24 6.58 -3.11 28.15
C VAL A 24 5.68 -2.34 27.20
N PHE A 25 4.74 -1.59 27.77
CA PHE A 25 3.89 -0.65 27.05
C PHE A 25 4.41 0.76 27.26
N ALA A 26 4.44 1.55 26.20
CA ALA A 26 4.76 2.97 26.29
C ALA A 26 3.95 3.72 25.23
N GLY A 27 3.40 4.88 25.60
CA GLY A 27 2.59 5.67 24.69
C GLY A 27 1.89 6.82 25.39
N LYS A 28 1.31 7.71 24.59
CA LYS A 28 0.48 8.81 25.05
C LYS A 28 -0.80 8.79 24.21
N ALA A 29 -1.94 8.91 24.85
CA ALA A 29 -3.19 9.21 24.16
C ALA A 29 -3.37 10.72 24.07
N HIS A 30 -3.86 11.21 22.93
CA HIS A 30 -4.21 12.62 22.81
C HIS A 30 -5.34 12.97 23.82
N PRO A 31 -5.41 14.19 24.38
CA PRO A 31 -6.47 14.56 25.33
C PRO A 31 -7.92 14.37 24.82
N ASN A 32 -8.10 14.42 23.49
CA ASN A 32 -9.38 14.18 22.83
C ASN A 32 -9.58 12.73 22.35
N ASP A 33 -8.57 11.88 22.45
CA ASP A 33 -8.63 10.46 22.09
C ASP A 33 -9.14 9.64 23.29
N LYS A 34 -10.46 9.62 23.46
CA LYS A 34 -11.13 8.85 24.54
C LYS A 34 -10.86 7.34 24.42
N PRO A 35 -10.94 6.71 23.23
CA PRO A 35 -10.58 5.29 23.08
C PRO A 35 -9.13 5.00 23.51
N GLY A 36 -8.16 5.81 23.08
CA GLY A 36 -6.75 5.63 23.48
C GLY A 36 -6.53 5.80 24.99
N GLN A 37 -7.22 6.76 25.63
CA GLN A 37 -7.18 6.92 27.09
C GLN A 37 -7.77 5.70 27.82
N GLN A 38 -8.88 5.16 27.34
CA GLN A 38 -9.49 3.94 27.89
C GLN A 38 -8.56 2.74 27.73
N LEU A 39 -7.86 2.63 26.59
CA LEU A 39 -6.88 1.59 26.35
C LEU A 39 -5.72 1.63 27.36
N ILE A 40 -5.13 2.80 27.57
CA ILE A 40 -4.05 2.99 28.54
C ILE A 40 -4.54 2.67 29.96
N LYS A 41 -5.74 3.11 30.32
CA LYS A 41 -6.37 2.77 31.61
C LYS A 41 -6.52 1.26 31.78
N HIS A 42 -6.99 0.56 30.75
CA HIS A 42 -7.19 -0.89 30.79
C HIS A 42 -5.85 -1.64 30.94
N ILE A 43 -4.80 -1.22 30.24
CA ILE A 43 -3.44 -1.76 30.41
C ILE A 43 -2.96 -1.54 31.85
N HIS A 44 -3.17 -0.36 32.41
CA HIS A 44 -2.80 -0.05 33.79
C HIS A 44 -3.54 -0.93 34.82
N GLU A 45 -4.84 -1.17 34.62
CA GLU A 45 -5.63 -2.07 35.46
C GLU A 45 -5.10 -3.50 35.43
N TYR A 46 -4.76 -4.03 34.24
CA TYR A 46 -4.13 -5.35 34.12
C TYR A 46 -2.76 -5.42 34.79
N ALA A 47 -1.93 -4.40 34.60
CA ALA A 47 -0.59 -4.34 35.20
C ALA A 47 -0.62 -4.41 36.74
N ARG A 48 -1.74 -4.01 37.36
CA ARG A 48 -1.94 -4.04 38.81
C ARG A 48 -2.53 -5.33 39.35
N ARG A 49 -2.95 -6.27 38.48
CA ARG A 49 -3.46 -7.56 38.95
C ARG A 49 -2.32 -8.38 39.59
N PRO A 50 -2.57 -9.11 40.70
CA PRO A 50 -1.54 -9.87 41.39
C PRO A 50 -0.73 -10.81 40.49
N GLU A 51 -1.39 -11.47 39.54
CA GLU A 51 -0.80 -12.41 38.59
C GLU A 51 0.13 -11.76 37.56
N PHE A 52 -0.05 -10.45 37.28
CA PHE A 52 0.71 -9.69 36.27
C PHE A 52 1.67 -8.65 36.86
N MET A 53 1.65 -8.47 38.18
CA MET A 53 2.52 -7.53 38.87
C MET A 53 3.99 -7.81 38.56
N GLY A 54 4.70 -6.78 38.09
CA GLY A 54 6.11 -6.88 37.67
C GLY A 54 6.34 -7.56 36.31
N LYS A 55 5.29 -7.93 35.57
CA LYS A 55 5.37 -8.57 34.25
C LYS A 55 4.80 -7.71 33.13
N ILE A 56 3.79 -6.90 33.45
CA ILE A 56 3.27 -5.87 32.57
C ILE A 56 3.71 -4.52 33.14
N MET A 57 4.52 -3.78 32.37
CA MET A 57 5.02 -2.47 32.74
C MET A 57 4.46 -1.42 31.79
N LEU A 58 3.80 -0.40 32.33
CA LEU A 58 3.39 0.78 31.58
C LEU A 58 4.37 1.92 31.89
N LEU A 59 5.09 2.38 30.87
CA LEU A 59 6.02 3.50 30.98
C LEU A 59 5.34 4.79 30.54
N GLU A 60 5.26 5.73 31.47
CA GLU A 60 4.70 7.05 31.24
C GLU A 60 5.68 7.96 30.49
N GLY A 61 5.15 9.04 29.90
CA GLY A 61 6.01 10.11 29.38
C GLY A 61 6.70 9.84 28.05
N TYR A 62 6.31 8.80 27.29
CA TYR A 62 6.96 8.42 26.01
C TYR A 62 7.32 9.61 25.12
N ASP A 63 8.62 9.74 24.85
CA ASP A 63 9.24 10.76 24.02
C ASP A 63 10.40 10.14 23.24
N THR A 64 11.14 10.96 22.48
CA THR A 64 12.27 10.48 21.68
C THR A 64 13.40 9.90 22.54
N ALA A 65 13.60 10.39 23.76
CA ALA A 65 14.64 9.89 24.65
C ALA A 65 14.30 8.49 25.17
N LEU A 66 13.06 8.26 25.60
CA LEU A 66 12.57 6.94 25.99
C LEU A 66 12.53 6.00 24.78
N ALA A 67 12.05 6.46 23.63
CA ALA A 67 12.03 5.67 22.39
C ALA A 67 13.42 5.14 22.04
N ARG A 68 14.47 5.96 22.14
CA ARG A 68 15.86 5.54 21.89
C ARG A 68 16.32 4.41 22.81
N ARG A 69 15.88 4.41 24.07
CA ARG A 69 16.19 3.32 25.03
C ARG A 69 15.41 2.06 24.69
N LEU A 70 14.12 2.19 24.37
CA LEU A 70 13.25 1.05 24.09
C LEU A 70 13.65 0.33 22.80
N VAL A 71 13.84 1.06 21.69
CA VAL A 71 14.18 0.45 20.40
C VAL A 71 15.55 -0.26 20.39
N ALA A 72 16.40 -0.02 21.37
CA ALA A 72 17.69 -0.68 21.54
C ALA A 72 17.73 -1.67 22.71
N GLY A 73 16.71 -1.68 23.57
CA GLY A 73 16.71 -2.41 24.83
C GLY A 73 15.71 -3.55 24.93
N VAL A 74 14.71 -3.61 24.05
CA VAL A 74 13.77 -4.73 23.99
C VAL A 74 14.26 -5.82 23.06
N ASP A 75 13.86 -7.06 23.30
CA ASP A 75 14.20 -8.19 22.43
C ASP A 75 13.26 -8.28 21.21
N VAL A 76 11.97 -7.97 21.41
CA VAL A 76 10.93 -8.00 20.37
C VAL A 76 10.18 -6.67 20.35
N TRP A 77 9.99 -6.13 19.15
CA TRP A 77 9.11 -4.98 18.92
C TRP A 77 7.76 -5.48 18.38
N ILE A 78 6.72 -5.38 19.20
CA ILE A 78 5.37 -5.84 18.86
C ILE A 78 4.55 -4.68 18.30
N ASN A 79 3.92 -4.87 17.15
CA ASN A 79 2.94 -3.94 16.60
C ASN A 79 1.68 -4.69 16.17
N THR A 80 0.52 -4.28 16.64
CA THR A 80 -0.76 -4.94 16.32
C THR A 80 -1.75 -3.91 15.79
N PRO A 81 -1.49 -3.32 14.61
CA PRO A 81 -2.42 -2.40 13.98
C PRO A 81 -3.70 -3.13 13.58
N GLU A 82 -4.79 -2.39 13.48
CA GLU A 82 -6.00 -2.89 12.83
C GLU A 82 -5.80 -2.78 11.31
N TYR A 83 -5.81 -3.90 10.61
CA TYR A 83 -5.66 -3.93 9.16
C TYR A 83 -6.93 -3.40 8.45
N PRO A 84 -6.82 -2.62 7.36
CA PRO A 84 -5.62 -2.06 6.72
C PRO A 84 -5.39 -0.57 7.12
N LEU A 85 -5.52 -0.24 8.40
CA LEU A 85 -5.53 1.15 8.87
C LEU A 85 -4.13 1.71 9.11
N GLU A 86 -3.09 0.87 9.17
CA GLU A 86 -1.71 1.35 9.30
C GLU A 86 -1.11 1.64 7.92
N ALA A 87 -1.01 2.93 7.60
CA ALA A 87 -0.39 3.33 6.33
C ALA A 87 1.09 2.92 6.21
N SER A 88 1.84 2.90 7.33
CA SER A 88 3.24 2.48 7.34
C SER A 88 3.70 2.04 8.74
N GLY A 89 4.32 2.93 9.51
CA GLY A 89 4.92 2.64 10.82
C GLY A 89 6.45 2.66 10.79
N THR A 90 7.08 3.58 11.54
CA THR A 90 8.56 3.74 11.52
C THR A 90 9.26 3.24 12.78
N SER A 91 8.52 2.89 13.83
CA SER A 91 9.11 2.43 15.09
C SER A 91 9.77 1.06 14.95
N GLY A 92 9.12 0.12 14.28
CA GLY A 92 9.69 -1.21 14.01
C GLY A 92 10.91 -1.17 13.07
N GLN A 93 10.93 -0.21 12.13
CA GLN A 93 12.11 0.06 11.28
C GLN A 93 13.32 0.48 12.14
N LYS A 94 13.10 1.35 13.14
CA LYS A 94 14.15 1.80 14.07
C LYS A 94 14.61 0.66 14.99
N ALA A 95 13.69 -0.18 15.44
CA ALA A 95 13.99 -1.34 16.27
C ALA A 95 14.90 -2.33 15.52
N ALA A 96 14.58 -2.64 14.26
CA ALA A 96 15.36 -3.55 13.43
C ALA A 96 16.82 -3.12 13.25
N ILE A 97 17.11 -1.81 13.19
CA ILE A 97 18.50 -1.30 13.12
C ILE A 97 19.33 -1.70 14.35
N ASN A 98 18.69 -1.88 15.50
CA ASN A 98 19.33 -2.29 16.75
C ASN A 98 19.34 -3.83 16.92
N GLY A 99 18.96 -4.60 15.90
CA GLY A 99 18.86 -6.05 15.98
C GLY A 99 17.62 -6.56 16.70
N VAL A 100 16.68 -5.68 17.06
CA VAL A 100 15.39 -6.06 17.65
C VAL A 100 14.52 -6.70 16.57
N ILE A 101 13.90 -7.81 16.91
CA ILE A 101 13.09 -8.58 15.96
C ILE A 101 11.64 -8.10 16.03
N ASN A 102 11.00 -7.93 14.87
CA ASN A 102 9.61 -7.48 14.82
C ASN A 102 8.64 -8.66 14.86
N LEU A 103 7.51 -8.45 15.54
CA LEU A 103 6.32 -9.30 15.51
C LEU A 103 5.12 -8.39 15.25
N SER A 104 4.53 -8.49 14.06
CA SER A 104 3.44 -7.59 13.67
C SER A 104 2.42 -8.23 12.76
N VAL A 105 1.21 -7.70 12.77
CA VAL A 105 0.24 -7.91 11.69
C VAL A 105 0.88 -7.44 10.37
N LEU A 106 0.64 -8.18 9.26
CA LEU A 106 1.09 -7.77 7.92
C LEU A 106 0.25 -6.60 7.40
N ASP A 107 0.51 -5.43 7.98
CA ASP A 107 -0.03 -4.16 7.55
C ASP A 107 1.11 -3.12 7.46
N GLY A 108 0.85 -2.03 6.74
CA GLY A 108 1.78 -0.94 6.55
C GLY A 108 3.19 -1.39 6.14
N TRP A 109 4.20 -0.93 6.87
CA TRP A 109 5.61 -1.19 6.53
C TRP A 109 6.00 -2.66 6.69
N TRP A 110 5.31 -3.42 7.54
CA TRP A 110 5.66 -4.81 7.81
C TRP A 110 5.19 -5.72 6.67
N ALA A 111 4.05 -5.42 6.05
CA ALA A 111 3.63 -6.08 4.80
C ALA A 111 4.67 -5.90 3.68
N GLU A 112 5.33 -4.75 3.62
CA GLU A 112 6.42 -4.50 2.67
C GLU A 112 7.74 -5.18 3.05
N GLY A 113 8.03 -5.25 4.35
CA GLY A 113 9.35 -5.59 4.89
C GLY A 113 9.54 -7.04 5.30
N TYR A 114 8.47 -7.75 5.65
CA TYR A 114 8.52 -9.14 6.08
C TYR A 114 8.90 -10.07 4.92
N ASN A 115 9.79 -11.01 5.16
CA ASN A 115 10.24 -11.97 4.14
C ASN A 115 10.23 -13.44 4.60
N GLY A 116 9.62 -13.74 5.74
CA GLY A 116 9.60 -15.09 6.32
C GLY A 116 10.83 -15.46 7.16
N GLU A 117 11.93 -14.70 7.05
CA GLU A 117 13.21 -15.01 7.70
C GLU A 117 13.68 -13.92 8.66
N ASN A 118 12.95 -12.81 8.78
CA ASN A 118 13.41 -11.58 9.43
C ASN A 118 12.57 -11.12 10.63
N GLY A 119 11.63 -11.95 11.07
CA GLY A 119 10.78 -11.74 12.24
C GLY A 119 9.57 -12.66 12.19
N TRP A 120 8.46 -12.18 12.77
CA TRP A 120 7.21 -12.90 12.79
C TRP A 120 6.06 -12.03 12.27
N ALA A 121 5.07 -12.69 11.69
CA ALA A 121 3.94 -12.06 11.05
C ALA A 121 2.63 -12.70 11.53
N ILE A 122 1.61 -11.86 11.71
CA ILE A 122 0.21 -12.27 11.88
C ILE A 122 -0.48 -11.94 10.56
N MET A 123 -1.15 -12.92 9.97
CA MET A 123 -1.89 -12.69 8.73
C MET A 123 -3.16 -11.90 9.05
N PRO A 124 -3.44 -10.79 8.34
CA PRO A 124 -4.71 -10.10 8.48
C PRO A 124 -5.86 -11.03 8.11
N HIS A 125 -6.88 -11.09 8.96
CA HIS A 125 -8.12 -11.81 8.67
C HIS A 125 -9.07 -10.95 7.84
N ASP A 126 -10.12 -11.57 7.29
CA ASP A 126 -11.07 -10.92 6.39
C ASP A 126 -11.67 -9.64 7.03
N PRO A 127 -11.53 -8.46 6.40
CA PRO A 127 -12.12 -7.22 6.89
C PRO A 127 -13.65 -7.27 7.03
N GLN A 128 -14.33 -8.22 6.40
CA GLN A 128 -15.78 -8.44 6.52
C GLN A 128 -16.18 -9.13 7.84
N LEU A 129 -15.24 -9.76 8.55
CA LEU A 129 -15.52 -10.34 9.86
C LEU A 129 -15.84 -9.25 10.88
N GLU A 130 -16.72 -9.60 11.82
CA GLU A 130 -16.99 -8.75 12.97
C GLU A 130 -15.69 -8.49 13.76
N ALA A 131 -15.44 -7.23 14.12
CA ALA A 131 -14.17 -6.80 14.72
C ALA A 131 -13.78 -7.62 15.97
N HIS A 132 -14.76 -8.06 16.77
CA HIS A 132 -14.51 -8.86 17.95
C HIS A 132 -14.05 -10.29 17.65
N GLN A 133 -14.50 -10.88 16.54
CA GLN A 133 -14.07 -12.19 16.08
C GLN A 133 -12.66 -12.10 15.51
N ARG A 134 -12.44 -11.14 14.60
CA ARG A 134 -11.12 -10.84 14.02
C ARG A 134 -10.05 -10.63 15.10
N ASN A 135 -10.32 -9.77 16.08
CA ASN A 135 -9.40 -9.51 17.19
C ASN A 135 -9.14 -10.75 18.07
N ARG A 136 -10.08 -11.69 18.15
CA ARG A 136 -9.88 -12.93 18.90
C ARG A 136 -8.94 -13.87 18.16
N GLU A 137 -9.13 -14.02 16.85
CA GLU A 137 -8.30 -14.86 15.98
C GLU A 137 -6.87 -14.33 15.90
N GLU A 138 -6.70 -13.04 15.57
CA GLU A 138 -5.38 -12.39 15.55
C GLU A 138 -4.70 -12.39 16.92
N GLY A 139 -5.47 -12.24 18.01
CA GLY A 139 -4.96 -12.34 19.37
C GLY A 139 -4.51 -13.76 19.75
N ALA A 140 -5.21 -14.78 19.27
CA ALA A 140 -4.81 -16.18 19.47
C ALA A 140 -3.50 -16.48 18.72
N GLU A 141 -3.36 -16.03 17.47
CA GLU A 141 -2.12 -16.16 16.69
C GLU A 141 -0.94 -15.44 17.35
N LEU A 142 -1.17 -14.21 17.85
CA LEU A 142 -0.15 -13.47 18.58
C LEU A 142 0.37 -14.26 19.79
N LEU A 143 -0.53 -14.83 20.59
CA LEU A 143 -0.16 -15.65 21.74
C LEU A 143 0.52 -16.96 21.32
N ASP A 144 0.07 -17.61 20.24
CA ASP A 144 0.70 -18.82 19.68
C ASP A 144 2.15 -18.56 19.28
N ILE A 145 2.41 -17.44 18.59
CA ILE A 145 3.76 -17.05 18.17
C ILE A 145 4.63 -16.77 19.40
N LEU A 146 4.12 -16.04 20.40
CA LEU A 146 4.86 -15.74 21.62
C LEU A 146 5.22 -17.00 22.41
N GLU A 147 4.25 -17.92 22.59
CA GLU A 147 4.39 -19.15 23.37
C GLU A 147 5.26 -20.20 22.69
N ASN A 148 5.07 -20.41 21.39
CA ASN A 148 5.64 -21.55 20.66
C ASN A 148 6.84 -21.19 19.78
N GLN A 149 7.07 -19.91 19.49
CA GLN A 149 8.18 -19.48 18.63
C GLN A 149 9.13 -18.52 19.35
N VAL A 150 8.63 -17.37 19.83
CA VAL A 150 9.46 -16.31 20.40
C VAL A 150 10.15 -16.77 21.69
N ALA A 151 9.38 -17.14 22.71
CA ALA A 151 9.94 -17.51 24.00
C ALA A 151 10.84 -18.77 23.92
N PRO A 152 10.46 -19.85 23.21
CA PRO A 152 11.34 -21.00 23.03
C PRO A 152 12.65 -20.63 22.33
N LEU A 153 12.61 -19.86 21.24
CA LEU A 153 13.81 -19.46 20.49
C LEU A 153 14.75 -18.60 21.34
N TYR A 154 14.23 -17.62 22.08
CA TYR A 154 15.06 -16.75 22.92
C TYR A 154 15.77 -17.51 24.05
N TYR A 155 15.08 -18.47 24.65
CA TYR A 155 15.56 -19.26 25.78
C TYR A 155 16.31 -20.53 25.38
N ASP A 156 16.39 -20.88 24.09
CA ASP A 156 17.22 -21.95 23.54
C ASP A 156 18.71 -21.55 23.55
N ARG A 157 19.23 -21.30 24.75
CA ARG A 157 20.59 -20.83 24.99
C ARG A 157 21.54 -22.01 25.06
N ASP A 158 22.65 -21.91 24.32
CA ASP A 158 23.71 -22.90 24.37
C ASP A 158 24.68 -22.62 25.53
N HIS A 159 25.79 -23.36 25.56
CA HIS A 159 26.86 -23.20 26.54
C HIS A 159 27.54 -21.81 26.54
N HIS A 160 27.37 -21.00 25.49
CA HIS A 160 27.84 -19.61 25.43
C HIS A 160 26.84 -18.62 26.04
N GLY A 161 25.65 -19.07 26.46
CA GLY A 161 24.68 -18.27 27.20
C GLY A 161 23.72 -17.44 26.33
N TYR A 162 23.71 -17.66 25.02
CA TYR A 162 22.78 -17.02 24.08
C TYR A 162 22.18 -18.05 23.11
N SER A 163 21.08 -17.68 22.45
CA SER A 163 20.47 -18.49 21.39
C SER A 163 21.08 -18.18 20.03
N VAL A 164 21.72 -19.17 19.42
CA VAL A 164 22.28 -19.04 18.06
C VAL A 164 21.18 -18.72 17.04
N GLY A 165 20.01 -19.34 17.22
CA GLY A 165 18.83 -19.09 16.39
C GLY A 165 18.34 -17.65 16.49
N TRP A 166 18.31 -17.08 17.71
CA TRP A 166 17.95 -15.69 17.95
C TRP A 166 18.92 -14.71 17.28
N VAL A 167 20.23 -14.92 17.47
CA VAL A 167 21.27 -14.07 16.86
C VAL A 167 21.20 -14.13 15.34
N ARG A 168 20.92 -15.30 14.76
CA ARG A 168 20.71 -15.45 13.32
C ARG A 168 19.50 -14.65 12.84
N LEU A 169 18.36 -14.75 13.53
CA LEU A 169 17.14 -14.03 13.18
C LEU A 169 17.31 -12.50 13.31
N SER A 170 17.98 -12.05 14.37
CA SER A 170 18.36 -10.64 14.57
C SER A 170 19.22 -10.11 13.42
N LYS A 171 20.27 -10.85 13.01
CA LYS A 171 21.12 -10.50 11.86
C LYS A 171 20.33 -10.49 10.54
N ALA A 172 19.43 -11.45 10.34
CA ALA A 172 18.57 -11.48 9.15
C ALA A 172 17.65 -10.26 9.10
N SER A 173 17.08 -9.86 10.25
CA SER A 173 16.27 -8.65 10.41
C SER A 173 17.05 -7.38 10.02
N MET A 174 18.24 -7.19 10.57
CA MET A 174 19.11 -6.07 10.20
C MET A 174 19.43 -6.06 8.71
N LYS A 175 19.85 -7.22 8.16
CA LYS A 175 20.30 -7.34 6.77
C LYS A 175 19.19 -7.01 5.77
N SER A 176 17.95 -7.41 6.02
CA SER A 176 16.84 -7.18 5.10
C SER A 176 16.17 -5.83 5.27
N ILE A 177 16.07 -5.32 6.50
CA ILE A 177 15.34 -4.08 6.80
C ILE A 177 16.19 -2.82 6.57
N ILE A 178 17.44 -2.77 7.05
CA ILE A 178 18.28 -1.55 6.98
C ILE A 178 18.42 -0.96 5.57
N PRO A 179 18.73 -1.74 4.50
CA PRO A 179 18.90 -1.16 3.17
C PRO A 179 17.58 -0.69 2.56
N ARG A 180 16.46 -1.35 2.91
CA ARG A 180 15.13 -1.01 2.38
C ARG A 180 14.55 0.21 3.09
N PHE A 181 14.58 0.24 4.42
CA PHE A 181 13.93 1.26 5.24
C PHE A 181 14.94 2.31 5.73
N ASN A 182 15.43 3.09 4.78
CA ASN A 182 16.42 4.13 4.99
C ASN A 182 15.88 5.49 4.53
N ALA A 183 15.99 6.51 5.39
CA ALA A 183 15.52 7.87 5.09
C ALA A 183 16.26 8.52 3.91
N GLN A 184 17.55 8.23 3.72
CA GLN A 184 18.30 8.66 2.54
C GLN A 184 17.73 8.04 1.27
N ARG A 185 17.41 6.74 1.28
CA ARG A 185 16.76 6.06 0.15
C ARG A 185 15.42 6.71 -0.15
N MET A 186 14.59 6.91 0.87
CA MET A 186 13.28 7.57 0.75
C MET A 186 13.42 8.96 0.11
N VAL A 187 14.29 9.83 0.64
CA VAL A 187 14.49 11.18 0.09
C VAL A 187 14.98 11.12 -1.36
N MET A 188 15.89 10.20 -1.70
CA MET A 188 16.35 10.03 -3.08
C MET A 188 15.24 9.55 -4.02
N ASP A 189 14.32 8.70 -3.55
CA ASP A 189 13.12 8.34 -4.32
C ASP A 189 12.25 9.58 -4.57
N TYR A 190 12.05 10.44 -3.56
CA TYR A 190 11.31 11.70 -3.73
C TYR A 190 11.97 12.63 -4.75
N VAL A 191 13.30 12.80 -4.67
CA VAL A 191 14.06 13.64 -5.61
C VAL A 191 13.93 13.12 -7.03
N ARG A 192 14.14 11.83 -7.24
CA ARG A 192 14.15 11.21 -8.58
C ARG A 192 12.76 11.13 -9.20
N LYS A 193 11.75 10.70 -8.44
CA LYS A 193 10.41 10.39 -8.95
C LYS A 193 9.45 11.57 -8.95
N TYR A 194 9.71 12.61 -8.14
CA TYR A 194 8.77 13.72 -7.99
C TYR A 194 9.45 15.08 -8.14
N TYR A 195 10.42 15.42 -7.29
CA TYR A 195 10.93 16.79 -7.24
C TYR A 195 11.69 17.20 -8.51
N THR A 196 12.47 16.30 -9.11
CA THR A 196 13.18 16.60 -10.37
C THR A 196 12.20 16.85 -11.50
N HIS A 197 11.19 15.99 -11.67
CA HIS A 197 10.15 16.16 -12.68
C HIS A 197 9.31 17.42 -12.46
N ALA A 198 8.98 17.75 -11.20
CA ALA A 198 8.28 18.98 -10.86
C ALA A 198 9.11 20.23 -11.23
N ARG A 199 10.41 20.21 -10.94
CA ARG A 199 11.34 21.29 -11.32
C ARG A 199 11.45 21.45 -12.84
N GLU A 200 11.66 20.35 -13.57
CA GLU A 200 11.73 20.38 -15.04
C GLU A 200 10.43 20.89 -15.67
N ARG A 201 9.27 20.52 -15.11
CA ARG A 201 7.98 21.04 -15.54
C ARG A 201 7.87 22.54 -15.26
N GLN A 202 8.29 23.00 -14.09
CA GLN A 202 8.28 24.43 -13.75
C GLN A 202 9.11 25.23 -14.75
N PHE A 203 10.31 24.78 -15.13
CA PHE A 203 11.12 25.45 -16.16
C PHE A 203 10.42 25.48 -17.52
N ARG A 204 9.84 24.36 -17.97
CA ARG A 204 9.10 24.30 -19.23
C ARG A 204 7.91 25.26 -19.26
N LEU A 205 7.14 25.31 -18.17
CA LEU A 205 5.95 26.17 -18.08
C LEU A 205 6.30 27.66 -17.94
N ALA A 206 7.46 27.98 -17.37
CA ALA A 206 7.92 29.36 -17.18
C ALA A 206 8.70 29.93 -18.37
N ALA A 207 9.01 29.11 -19.40
CA ALA A 207 9.69 29.56 -20.60
C ALA A 207 8.92 30.68 -21.31
N ASP A 208 9.65 31.56 -22.00
CA ASP A 208 9.09 32.65 -22.84
C ASP A 208 8.01 33.47 -22.12
N ASP A 209 8.34 33.97 -20.91
CA ASP A 209 7.39 34.72 -20.05
C ASP A 209 6.08 33.94 -19.77
N GLY A 210 6.23 32.63 -19.57
CA GLY A 210 5.12 31.72 -19.26
C GLY A 210 4.20 31.42 -20.45
N ALA A 211 4.66 31.58 -21.69
CA ALA A 211 3.85 31.27 -22.87
C ALA A 211 3.28 29.83 -22.85
N PRO A 212 4.05 28.76 -22.53
CA PRO A 212 3.51 27.40 -22.46
C PRO A 212 2.46 27.22 -21.35
N ALA A 213 2.59 27.94 -20.23
CA ALA A 213 1.57 27.93 -19.17
C ALA A 213 0.27 28.59 -19.63
N LYS A 214 0.36 29.73 -20.34
CA LYS A 214 -0.79 30.44 -20.92
C LYS A 214 -1.49 29.57 -21.98
N GLU A 215 -0.73 28.92 -22.87
CA GLU A 215 -1.24 27.97 -23.85
C GLU A 215 -1.98 26.81 -23.18
N LEU A 216 -1.34 26.15 -22.21
CA LEU A 216 -1.96 25.05 -21.48
C LEU A 216 -3.24 25.49 -20.77
N ALA A 217 -3.26 26.68 -20.17
CA ALA A 217 -4.46 27.20 -19.50
C ALA A 217 -5.62 27.42 -20.48
N GLN A 218 -5.35 28.04 -21.64
CA GLN A 218 -6.33 28.24 -22.71
C GLN A 218 -6.83 26.91 -23.27
N TRP A 219 -5.91 25.96 -23.51
CA TRP A 219 -6.25 24.62 -23.95
C TRP A 219 -7.18 23.91 -22.94
N LYS A 220 -6.84 23.95 -21.65
CA LYS A 220 -7.66 23.34 -20.58
C LYS A 220 -9.05 23.94 -20.51
N GLN A 221 -9.16 25.26 -20.66
CA GLN A 221 -10.45 25.95 -20.69
C GLN A 221 -11.30 25.48 -21.88
N ARG A 222 -10.74 25.54 -23.09
CA ARG A 222 -11.42 25.10 -24.32
C ARG A 222 -11.88 23.65 -24.23
N VAL A 223 -11.03 22.75 -23.72
CA VAL A 223 -11.39 21.34 -23.53
C VAL A 223 -12.56 21.19 -22.58
N ARG A 224 -12.56 21.86 -21.41
CA ARG A 224 -13.67 21.75 -20.45
C ARG A 224 -15.00 22.22 -21.02
N GLU A 225 -14.98 23.29 -21.82
CA GLU A 225 -16.17 23.84 -22.45
C GLU A 225 -16.74 22.89 -23.51
N LEU A 226 -15.88 22.26 -24.32
CA LEU A 226 -16.28 21.43 -25.45
C LEU A 226 -16.47 19.94 -25.12
N TRP A 227 -15.90 19.44 -24.01
CA TRP A 227 -15.87 18.00 -23.70
C TRP A 227 -17.25 17.35 -23.60
N THR A 228 -18.24 18.09 -23.09
CA THR A 228 -19.60 17.58 -22.91
C THR A 228 -20.28 17.17 -24.20
N GLY A 229 -19.79 17.64 -25.36
CA GLY A 229 -20.25 17.22 -26.69
C GLY A 229 -19.43 16.09 -27.32
N VAL A 230 -18.31 15.67 -26.72
CA VAL A 230 -17.48 14.58 -27.26
C VAL A 230 -18.23 13.25 -27.15
N ARG A 231 -18.31 12.50 -28.24
CA ARG A 231 -18.97 11.18 -28.30
C ARG A 231 -18.12 10.19 -29.08
N MET A 232 -18.18 8.93 -28.68
CA MET A 232 -17.50 7.84 -29.37
C MET A 232 -18.49 6.80 -29.86
N ARG A 233 -18.17 6.18 -30.99
CA ARG A 233 -18.92 5.05 -31.53
C ARG A 233 -17.98 4.11 -32.28
N ARG A 234 -18.15 2.81 -32.08
CA ARG A 234 -17.46 1.81 -32.89
C ARG A 234 -18.00 1.79 -34.32
N VAL A 235 -17.11 1.70 -35.30
CA VAL A 235 -17.46 1.70 -36.73
C VAL A 235 -17.39 0.29 -37.32
N ASP A 236 -16.51 -0.55 -36.80
CA ASP A 236 -16.37 -1.95 -37.22
C ASP A 236 -17.31 -2.90 -36.46
N ALA A 237 -17.54 -4.09 -37.03
CA ALA A 237 -18.30 -5.15 -36.38
C ALA A 237 -17.42 -5.85 -35.33
N ALA A 238 -17.85 -5.82 -34.08
CA ALA A 238 -17.14 -6.48 -32.99
C ALA A 238 -17.14 -8.01 -33.19
N ALA A 239 -15.98 -8.60 -33.49
CA ALA A 239 -15.82 -10.05 -33.45
C ALA A 239 -15.84 -10.51 -31.98
N ASN A 240 -16.64 -11.54 -31.70
CA ASN A 240 -16.76 -12.14 -30.36
C ASN A 240 -15.78 -13.31 -30.14
N ARG A 241 -15.01 -13.69 -31.18
CA ARG A 241 -14.02 -14.76 -31.15
C ARG A 241 -12.87 -14.42 -32.10
N VAL A 242 -11.65 -14.68 -31.65
CA VAL A 242 -10.41 -14.51 -32.43
C VAL A 242 -9.55 -15.76 -32.18
N THR A 243 -8.95 -16.32 -33.23
CA THR A 243 -8.07 -17.48 -33.10
C THR A 243 -6.68 -17.03 -32.64
N HIS A 244 -5.96 -17.88 -31.91
CA HIS A 244 -4.58 -17.59 -31.52
C HIS A 244 -3.73 -17.17 -32.73
N GLY A 245 -3.05 -16.03 -32.62
CA GLY A 245 -2.23 -15.44 -33.68
C GLY A 245 -2.98 -14.52 -34.67
N GLN A 246 -4.31 -14.42 -34.58
CA GLN A 246 -5.08 -13.43 -35.32
C GLN A 246 -5.23 -12.13 -34.54
N THR A 247 -5.43 -11.02 -35.27
CA THR A 247 -5.68 -9.70 -34.69
C THR A 247 -7.17 -9.39 -34.64
N LEU A 248 -7.55 -8.55 -33.68
CA LEU A 248 -8.87 -7.93 -33.61
C LEU A 248 -8.75 -6.47 -34.06
N PRO A 249 -9.25 -6.09 -35.25
CA PRO A 249 -9.32 -4.68 -35.60
C PRO A 249 -10.31 -3.96 -34.70
N ILE A 250 -9.94 -2.77 -34.24
CA ILE A 250 -10.80 -1.88 -33.47
C ILE A 250 -10.76 -0.51 -34.14
N SER A 251 -11.92 -0.05 -34.62
CA SER A 251 -12.08 1.21 -35.33
C SER A 251 -13.20 2.04 -34.69
N VAL A 252 -12.86 3.23 -34.23
CA VAL A 252 -13.74 4.09 -33.43
C VAL A 252 -13.82 5.46 -34.09
N SER A 253 -15.04 5.90 -34.37
CA SER A 253 -15.32 7.26 -34.82
C SER A 253 -15.62 8.13 -33.61
N VAL A 254 -14.85 9.22 -33.48
CA VAL A 254 -14.96 10.16 -32.36
C VAL A 254 -15.48 11.50 -32.88
N HIS A 255 -16.66 11.90 -32.41
CA HIS A 255 -17.17 13.23 -32.59
C HIS A 255 -16.48 14.17 -31.59
N LEU A 256 -15.64 15.09 -32.08
CA LEU A 256 -14.76 15.92 -31.24
C LEU A 256 -15.38 17.24 -30.77
N ASN A 257 -16.57 17.61 -31.25
CA ASN A 257 -17.26 18.85 -30.84
C ASN A 257 -16.37 20.11 -30.90
N GLY A 258 -15.61 20.28 -32.00
CA GLY A 258 -14.70 21.41 -32.19
C GLY A 258 -13.30 21.27 -31.57
N LEU A 259 -13.03 20.17 -30.87
CA LEU A 259 -11.65 19.77 -30.54
C LEU A 259 -10.94 19.18 -31.75
N GLU A 260 -9.61 19.16 -31.69
CA GLU A 260 -8.78 18.54 -32.71
C GLU A 260 -8.35 17.13 -32.29
N PRO A 261 -8.03 16.22 -33.24
CA PRO A 261 -7.59 14.87 -32.90
C PRO A 261 -6.38 14.83 -31.94
N ARG A 262 -5.49 15.84 -32.02
CA ARG A 262 -4.33 15.97 -31.12
C ARG A 262 -4.68 16.36 -29.68
N ASP A 263 -5.90 16.86 -29.45
CA ASP A 263 -6.36 17.28 -28.12
C ASP A 263 -6.85 16.09 -27.27
N ILE A 264 -6.89 14.88 -27.84
CA ILE A 264 -7.37 13.68 -27.17
C ILE A 264 -6.41 12.51 -27.36
N ALA A 265 -6.45 11.57 -26.44
CA ALA A 265 -5.95 10.22 -26.63
C ALA A 265 -7.13 9.26 -26.60
N VAL A 266 -7.08 8.24 -27.46
CA VAL A 266 -8.03 7.13 -27.49
C VAL A 266 -7.27 5.87 -27.14
N GLU A 267 -7.77 5.09 -26.20
CA GLU A 267 -7.12 3.86 -25.72
C GLU A 267 -8.11 2.70 -25.68
N CYS A 268 -7.65 1.52 -26.06
CA CYS A 268 -8.27 0.25 -25.73
C CYS A 268 -7.67 -0.26 -24.42
N VAL A 269 -8.53 -0.47 -23.42
CA VAL A 269 -8.16 -1.03 -22.13
C VAL A 269 -8.61 -2.49 -22.11
N VAL A 270 -7.67 -3.41 -21.95
CA VAL A 270 -7.93 -4.86 -21.99
C VAL A 270 -7.75 -5.42 -20.59
N GLY A 271 -8.66 -6.31 -20.19
CA GLY A 271 -8.70 -6.86 -18.85
C GLY A 271 -9.61 -8.08 -18.70
N ARG A 272 -9.78 -8.49 -17.45
CA ARG A 272 -10.71 -9.55 -17.05
C ARG A 272 -11.73 -9.00 -16.06
N ILE A 273 -12.90 -9.60 -16.03
CA ILE A 273 -13.88 -9.33 -14.99
C ILE A 273 -13.63 -10.37 -13.89
N LEU A 274 -13.31 -9.88 -12.68
CA LEU A 274 -13.13 -10.69 -11.49
C LEU A 274 -14.48 -10.93 -10.79
N GLU A 275 -14.47 -11.70 -9.70
CA GLU A 275 -15.63 -11.81 -8.81
C GLU A 275 -16.03 -10.40 -8.31
N HIS A 276 -17.34 -10.12 -8.24
CA HIS A 276 -17.93 -8.79 -7.92
C HIS A 276 -17.87 -7.72 -9.01
N ASP A 277 -17.77 -8.09 -10.29
CA ASP A 277 -17.80 -7.17 -11.46
C ASP A 277 -16.63 -6.16 -11.51
N GLU A 278 -15.53 -6.43 -10.81
CA GLU A 278 -14.33 -5.60 -10.88
C GLU A 278 -13.55 -5.88 -12.17
N PHE A 279 -13.19 -4.82 -12.90
CA PHE A 279 -12.42 -4.92 -14.15
C PHE A 279 -10.91 -4.80 -13.87
N ASP A 280 -10.24 -5.95 -13.84
CA ASP A 280 -8.79 -6.05 -13.69
C ASP A 280 -8.08 -5.74 -15.01
N VAL A 281 -7.40 -4.60 -15.07
CA VAL A 281 -6.75 -4.08 -16.27
C VAL A 281 -5.38 -4.72 -16.44
N HIS A 282 -5.19 -5.44 -17.55
CA HIS A 282 -3.90 -6.03 -17.91
C HIS A 282 -3.11 -5.16 -18.89
N GLU A 283 -3.79 -4.48 -19.82
CA GLU A 283 -3.13 -3.78 -20.92
C GLU A 283 -3.86 -2.48 -21.31
N ARG A 284 -3.11 -1.49 -21.78
CA ARG A 284 -3.62 -0.20 -22.27
C ARG A 284 -2.92 0.11 -23.58
N LEU A 285 -3.68 0.15 -24.67
CA LEU A 285 -3.14 0.27 -26.02
C LEU A 285 -3.72 1.50 -26.71
N PRO A 286 -2.88 2.41 -27.24
CA PRO A 286 -3.36 3.60 -27.93
C PRO A 286 -3.98 3.23 -29.29
N LEU A 287 -5.06 3.92 -29.65
CA LEU A 287 -5.56 3.96 -31.03
C LEU A 287 -4.94 5.15 -31.76
N HIS A 288 -4.61 4.96 -33.03
CA HIS A 288 -3.99 5.97 -33.86
C HIS A 288 -5.04 6.69 -34.72
N PHE A 289 -4.89 8.01 -34.86
CA PHE A 289 -5.73 8.79 -35.75
C PHE A 289 -5.36 8.51 -37.22
N GLU A 290 -6.33 8.06 -38.01
CA GLU A 290 -6.11 7.60 -39.40
C GLU A 290 -6.00 8.73 -40.43
N ASN A 291 -5.94 9.99 -39.99
CA ASN A 291 -6.08 11.18 -40.87
C ASN A 291 -7.35 11.16 -41.73
N GLN A 292 -8.36 10.41 -41.28
CA GLN A 292 -9.63 10.22 -41.97
C GLN A 292 -10.79 10.64 -41.06
N LYS A 293 -11.90 11.03 -41.68
CA LYS A 293 -13.12 11.44 -41.01
C LYS A 293 -14.30 10.77 -41.73
N ASP A 294 -15.21 10.18 -40.96
CA ASP A 294 -16.51 9.73 -41.48
C ASP A 294 -17.56 10.86 -41.36
N GLU A 295 -18.81 10.61 -41.71
CA GLU A 295 -19.89 11.60 -41.61
C GLU A 295 -20.12 12.11 -40.16
N ARG A 296 -19.66 11.36 -39.15
CA ARG A 296 -20.01 11.57 -37.74
C ARG A 296 -18.83 11.96 -36.86
N GLY A 297 -17.59 11.75 -37.29
CA GLY A 297 -16.41 11.97 -36.46
C GLY A 297 -15.08 11.58 -37.11
N HIS A 298 -14.00 11.78 -36.35
CA HIS A 298 -12.64 11.43 -36.74
C HIS A 298 -12.36 9.96 -36.45
N LEU A 299 -11.69 9.26 -37.36
CA LEU A 299 -11.44 7.82 -37.24
C LEU A 299 -10.14 7.55 -36.49
N PHE A 300 -10.25 6.74 -35.43
CA PHE A 300 -9.13 6.19 -34.67
C PHE A 300 -9.14 4.67 -34.80
N SER A 301 -8.00 4.05 -35.08
CA SER A 301 -7.92 2.60 -35.28
C SER A 301 -6.71 1.96 -34.61
N MET A 302 -6.82 0.66 -34.37
CA MET A 302 -5.70 -0.20 -34.00
C MET A 302 -5.97 -1.66 -34.35
N GLU A 303 -4.90 -2.46 -34.37
CA GLU A 303 -4.99 -3.92 -34.35
C GLU A 303 -4.63 -4.44 -32.96
N LEU A 304 -5.61 -5.01 -32.25
CA LEU A 304 -5.38 -5.66 -30.98
C LEU A 304 -4.80 -7.05 -31.23
N HIS A 305 -3.65 -7.32 -30.61
CA HIS A 305 -3.03 -8.64 -30.57
C HIS A 305 -3.27 -9.27 -29.19
N PRO A 306 -4.26 -10.16 -29.01
CA PRO A 306 -4.56 -10.73 -27.71
C PRO A 306 -3.37 -11.57 -27.21
N SER A 307 -2.74 -11.12 -26.13
CA SER A 307 -1.56 -11.78 -25.53
C SER A 307 -1.92 -13.00 -24.68
N LEU A 308 -3.18 -13.08 -24.21
CA LEU A 308 -3.70 -14.15 -23.36
C LEU A 308 -4.78 -14.96 -24.07
N SER A 309 -4.87 -16.25 -23.72
CA SER A 309 -5.99 -17.10 -24.13
C SER A 309 -7.14 -17.02 -23.12
N GLY A 310 -8.37 -17.33 -23.58
CA GLY A 310 -9.58 -17.35 -22.74
C GLY A 310 -10.50 -16.15 -22.95
N LEU A 311 -11.55 -16.06 -22.12
CA LEU A 311 -12.48 -14.93 -22.15
C LEU A 311 -11.75 -13.66 -21.67
N GLN A 312 -11.76 -12.63 -22.50
CA GLN A 312 -11.21 -11.32 -22.19
C GLN A 312 -12.27 -10.26 -22.44
N HIS A 313 -12.16 -9.17 -21.69
CA HIS A 313 -13.00 -7.99 -21.84
C HIS A 313 -12.11 -6.82 -22.24
N TYR A 314 -12.65 -5.92 -23.04
CA TYR A 314 -12.00 -4.66 -23.31
C TYR A 314 -13.03 -3.55 -23.36
N GLN A 315 -12.56 -2.34 -23.08
CA GLN A 315 -13.33 -1.11 -23.16
C GLN A 315 -12.50 -0.08 -23.91
N VAL A 316 -13.16 0.76 -24.71
CA VAL A 316 -12.45 1.88 -25.35
C VAL A 316 -12.74 3.15 -24.57
N ARG A 317 -11.72 3.96 -24.34
CA ARG A 317 -11.86 5.28 -23.73
C ARG A 317 -11.24 6.38 -24.57
N ALA A 318 -11.79 7.57 -24.47
CA ALA A 318 -11.13 8.80 -24.88
C ALA A 318 -11.01 9.75 -23.69
N PHE A 319 -9.88 10.46 -23.61
CA PHE A 319 -9.62 11.49 -22.60
C PHE A 319 -8.75 12.61 -23.20
N PRO A 320 -8.79 13.83 -22.63
CA PRO A 320 -7.98 14.92 -23.13
C PRO A 320 -6.48 14.64 -23.03
N ALA A 321 -5.72 14.96 -24.07
CA ALA A 321 -4.28 14.77 -24.12
C ALA A 321 -3.57 16.07 -24.50
N HIS A 322 -2.56 16.41 -23.72
CA HIS A 322 -1.67 17.53 -24.01
C HIS A 322 -0.30 17.24 -23.41
N THR A 323 0.76 17.54 -24.16
CA THR A 323 2.16 17.22 -23.80
C THR A 323 2.63 17.91 -22.51
N LEU A 324 1.97 18.99 -22.11
CA LEU A 324 2.26 19.77 -20.90
C LEU A 324 1.46 19.36 -19.64
N LEU A 325 0.57 18.36 -19.71
CA LEU A 325 -0.09 17.82 -18.50
C LEU A 325 0.92 17.12 -17.57
N CYS A 326 0.72 17.15 -16.24
CA CYS A 326 1.56 16.37 -15.31
C CYS A 326 1.17 14.91 -15.28
N HIS A 327 -0.09 14.64 -15.61
CA HIS A 327 -0.67 13.32 -15.55
C HIS A 327 -1.65 13.19 -16.70
N PRO A 328 -1.70 12.03 -17.40
CA PRO A 328 -2.63 11.81 -18.50
C PRO A 328 -4.10 12.09 -18.14
N PHE A 329 -4.47 11.88 -16.87
CA PHE A 329 -5.83 12.09 -16.36
C PHE A 329 -6.00 13.37 -15.53
N GLU A 330 -5.07 14.34 -15.61
CA GLU A 330 -5.12 15.61 -14.86
C GLU A 330 -6.46 16.36 -15.05
N MET A 331 -7.13 16.18 -16.19
CA MET A 331 -8.38 16.85 -16.50
C MET A 331 -9.61 16.21 -15.83
N GLY A 332 -9.54 14.95 -15.38
CA GLY A 332 -10.69 14.23 -14.81
C GLY A 332 -11.85 14.02 -15.80
N LEU A 333 -11.58 14.10 -17.10
CA LEU A 333 -12.56 14.00 -18.18
C LEU A 333 -12.30 12.71 -18.97
N MET A 334 -13.36 11.92 -19.18
CA MET A 334 -13.26 10.65 -19.91
C MET A 334 -14.60 10.31 -20.55
N VAL A 335 -14.56 9.70 -21.72
CA VAL A 335 -15.71 9.05 -22.37
C VAL A 335 -15.33 7.59 -22.57
N TRP A 336 -16.27 6.69 -22.26
CA TRP A 336 -16.10 5.25 -22.43
C TRP A 336 -17.05 4.71 -23.50
N LEU A 337 -16.66 3.60 -24.11
CA LEU A 337 -17.41 2.82 -25.08
C LEU A 337 -17.27 1.32 -24.79
#